data_AF-A0A944ZHR1-F1
#
_entry.id   AF-A0A944ZHR1-F1
#
_cell.length_a   1.000
_cell.length_b   1.000
_cell.length_c   1.000
_cell.angle_alpha   90.00
_cell.angle_beta   90.00
_cell.angle_gamma   90.00
#
_symmetry.space_group_name_H-M   'P 1'
#
loop_
_entity.id
_entity.type
_entity.pdbx_description
1 polymer ?
#
loop_
_entity_poly.entity_id
_entity_poly.type
_entity_poly.pdbx_seq_one_letter_code
_entity_poly.pdbx_strand_id
1 'polypeptide(L)'
;MIGPNKMYSIFVTIDVNEADMEAFMQASYGDAEGSVRDEPDCFRFDIHRDVSVQTRFYLYEVYADQAAFERHLETPHFLKWKAEVESMFANEPVILPMATVFPSDSGWCSQKASLLDW
;
A
#
# COMPACT_ATOMS: atom_id res chain seq x y z
N MET A 1 10.79 26.07 4.49
CA MET A 1 9.35 26.38 4.33
C MET A 1 8.83 25.47 3.22
N ILE A 2 8.22 24.34 3.58
CA ILE A 2 7.72 23.35 2.60
C ILE A 2 6.36 23.86 2.11
N GLY A 3 6.23 24.04 0.80
CA GLY A 3 5.04 24.59 0.12
C GLY A 3 3.81 23.66 0.19
N PRO A 4 2.64 24.14 -0.26
CA PRO A 4 1.35 23.53 0.03
C PRO A 4 1.11 22.28 -0.83
N ASN A 5 0.57 21.24 -0.17
CA ASN A 5 0.14 19.93 -0.66
C ASN A 5 1.25 19.05 -1.26
N LYS A 6 1.69 18.09 -0.46
CA LYS A 6 2.47 16.93 -0.90
C LYS A 6 1.54 15.73 -0.84
N MET A 7 1.65 14.83 -1.82
CA MET A 7 0.90 13.57 -1.78
C MET A 7 1.06 12.86 -0.43
N TYR A 8 -0.04 12.28 0.03
CA TYR A 8 -0.13 11.52 1.28
C TYR A 8 0.40 10.11 1.04
N SER A 9 1.29 9.63 1.89
CA SER A 9 1.84 8.27 1.74
C SER A 9 1.85 7.56 3.07
N ILE A 10 1.81 6.24 3.04
CA ILE A 10 1.98 5.41 4.23
C ILE A 10 3.05 4.36 4.00
N PHE A 11 3.72 3.99 5.07
CA PHE A 11 4.57 2.81 5.13
C PHE A 11 3.97 1.88 6.18
N VAL A 12 3.50 0.72 5.75
CA VAL A 12 2.92 -0.28 6.65
C VAL A 12 3.95 -1.37 6.88
N THR A 13 4.19 -1.75 8.13
CA THR A 13 4.95 -2.95 8.49
C THR A 13 3.98 -4.01 8.97
N ILE A 14 4.04 -5.19 8.35
CA ILE A 14 3.16 -6.32 8.66
C ILE A 14 4.04 -7.54 8.97
N ASP A 15 3.93 -8.07 10.18
CA ASP A 15 4.49 -9.37 10.53
C ASP A 15 3.40 -10.43 10.38
N VAL A 16 3.68 -11.48 9.60
CA VAL A 16 2.74 -12.55 9.24
C VAL A 16 3.16 -13.84 9.94
N ASN A 17 2.20 -14.68 10.34
CA ASN A 17 2.49 -16.02 10.82
C ASN A 17 3.21 -16.83 9.73
N GLU A 18 4.21 -17.64 10.11
CA GLU A 18 5.05 -18.37 9.15
C GLU A 18 4.23 -19.29 8.22
N ALA A 19 3.15 -19.89 8.74
CA ALA A 19 2.26 -20.76 7.97
C ALA A 19 1.42 -20.02 6.92
N ASP A 20 1.22 -18.70 7.06
CA ASP A 20 0.28 -17.92 6.27
C ASP A 20 0.96 -17.03 5.21
N MET A 21 2.30 -17.03 5.14
CA MET A 21 3.07 -16.11 4.27
C MET A 21 2.66 -16.17 2.80
N GLU A 22 2.47 -17.38 2.26
CA GLU A 22 2.06 -17.54 0.86
C GLU A 22 0.64 -17.04 0.62
N ALA A 23 -0.29 -17.38 1.52
CA ALA A 23 -1.68 -16.92 1.44
C ALA A 23 -1.78 -15.38 1.56
N PHE A 24 -1.03 -14.79 2.49
CA PHE A 24 -0.93 -13.35 2.65
C PHE A 24 -0.42 -12.67 1.38
N MET A 25 0.65 -13.19 0.77
CA MET A 25 1.22 -12.62 -0.45
C MET A 25 0.22 -12.70 -1.62
N GLN A 26 -0.48 -13.83 -1.78
CA GLN A 26 -1.49 -13.99 -2.83
C GLN A 26 -2.68 -13.05 -2.65
N ALA A 27 -3.19 -12.90 -1.42
CA ALA A 27 -4.26 -11.96 -1.12
C ALA A 27 -3.82 -10.50 -1.38
N SER A 28 -2.59 -10.16 -1.00
CA SER A 28 -2.06 -8.79 -1.11
C SER A 28 -1.85 -8.36 -2.56
N TYR A 29 -1.60 -9.28 -3.51
CA TYR A 29 -1.60 -8.92 -4.94
C TYR A 29 -2.95 -8.38 -5.39
N GLY A 30 -4.05 -8.95 -4.92
CA GLY A 30 -5.39 -8.49 -5.28
C GLY A 30 -5.67 -7.06 -4.81
N ASP A 31 -5.17 -6.68 -3.63
CA ASP A 31 -5.27 -5.32 -3.12
C ASP A 31 -4.40 -4.36 -3.92
N ALA A 32 -3.12 -4.70 -4.10
CA ALA A 32 -2.18 -3.88 -4.84
C ALA A 32 -2.64 -3.60 -6.28
N GLU A 33 -3.01 -4.65 -7.02
CA GLU A 33 -3.51 -4.51 -8.39
C GLU A 33 -4.82 -3.72 -8.45
N GLY A 34 -5.73 -3.96 -7.51
CA GLY A 34 -6.99 -3.22 -7.39
C GLY A 34 -6.75 -1.74 -7.15
N SER A 35 -5.86 -1.39 -6.23
CA SER A 35 -5.53 0.00 -5.91
C SER A 35 -4.95 0.75 -7.09
N VAL A 36 -3.93 0.21 -7.75
CA VAL A 36 -3.27 0.94 -8.84
C VAL A 36 -4.10 0.99 -10.13
N ARG A 37 -4.97 -0.01 -10.37
CA ARG A 37 -5.85 -0.09 -11.54
C ARG A 37 -7.12 0.73 -11.38
N ASP A 38 -7.81 0.56 -10.26
CA ASP A 38 -9.20 0.99 -10.09
C ASP A 38 -9.31 2.32 -9.33
N GLU A 39 -8.30 2.70 -8.54
CA GLU A 39 -8.31 3.96 -7.79
C GLU A 39 -7.57 5.07 -8.56
N PRO A 40 -8.24 6.13 -9.05
CA PRO A 40 -7.59 7.20 -9.80
C PRO A 40 -6.51 7.93 -8.99
N ASP A 41 -6.69 8.01 -7.67
CA ASP A 41 -5.87 8.79 -6.75
C ASP A 41 -4.80 7.96 -6.02
N CYS A 42 -4.63 6.67 -6.34
CA CYS A 42 -3.52 5.83 -5.87
C CYS A 42 -2.35 5.87 -6.88
N PHE A 43 -1.18 6.36 -6.48
CA PHE A 43 -0.01 6.56 -7.34
C PHE A 43 1.12 5.56 -7.10
N ARG A 44 1.06 4.78 -6.02
CA ARG A 44 1.91 3.61 -5.74
C ARG A 44 1.21 2.66 -4.79
N PHE A 45 1.51 1.37 -4.96
CA PHE A 45 1.16 0.30 -4.04
C PHE A 45 2.23 -0.79 -4.17
N ASP A 46 3.32 -0.62 -3.44
CA ASP A 46 4.48 -1.51 -3.54
C ASP A 46 4.47 -2.51 -2.37
N ILE A 47 4.59 -3.80 -2.68
CA ILE A 47 4.75 -4.86 -1.67
C ILE A 47 6.22 -5.28 -1.62
N HIS A 48 6.82 -5.23 -0.44
CA HIS A 48 8.19 -5.65 -0.18
C HIS A 48 8.22 -6.73 0.89
N ARG A 49 9.24 -7.58 0.84
CA ARG A 49 9.56 -8.56 1.89
C ARG A 49 10.89 -8.18 2.53
N ASP A 50 10.96 -8.22 3.86
CA ASP A 50 12.21 -8.01 4.59
C ASP A 50 13.22 -9.12 4.23
N VAL A 51 14.45 -8.73 3.89
CA VAL A 51 15.52 -9.64 3.47
C VAL A 51 16.09 -10.47 4.63
N SER A 52 15.98 -9.98 5.86
CA SER A 52 16.48 -10.60 7.09
C SER A 52 15.37 -11.29 7.88
N VAL A 53 14.13 -10.80 7.80
CA VAL A 53 12.96 -11.32 8.52
C VAL A 53 11.91 -11.80 7.52
N GLN A 54 11.99 -13.07 7.15
CA GLN A 54 11.18 -13.63 6.06
C GLN A 54 9.66 -13.55 6.29
N THR A 55 9.20 -13.41 7.53
CA THR A 55 7.79 -13.26 7.90
C THR A 55 7.30 -11.81 7.86
N ARG A 56 8.17 -10.84 7.52
CA ARG A 56 7.85 -9.42 7.52
C ARG A 56 7.68 -8.88 6.11
N PHE A 57 6.59 -8.16 5.92
CA PHE A 57 6.25 -7.46 4.69
C PHE A 57 6.11 -5.95 4.94
N TYR A 58 6.31 -5.19 3.87
CA TYR A 58 6.09 -3.75 3.86
C TYR A 58 5.22 -3.34 2.69
N LEU A 59 4.21 -2.52 2.97
CA LEU A 59 3.40 -1.88 1.95
C LEU A 59 3.78 -0.41 1.90
N TYR A 60 4.17 0.08 0.73
CA TYR A 60 4.38 1.50 0.47
C TYR A 60 3.31 2.01 -0.48
N GLU A 61 2.45 2.87 0.03
CA GLU A 61 1.29 3.37 -0.68
C GLU A 61 1.36 4.88 -0.79
N VAL A 62 1.00 5.42 -1.95
CA VAL A 62 1.00 6.87 -2.21
C VAL A 62 -0.34 7.27 -2.80
N TYR A 63 -0.97 8.28 -2.21
CA TYR A 63 -2.27 8.79 -2.56
C TYR A 63 -2.23 10.30 -2.82
N ALA A 64 -3.20 10.81 -3.60
CA ALA A 64 -3.36 12.25 -3.83
C ALA A 64 -3.39 13.05 -2.52
N ASP A 65 -4.14 12.55 -1.54
CA ASP A 65 -4.35 13.14 -0.23
C ASP A 65 -4.86 12.09 0.79
N GLN A 66 -5.08 12.52 2.03
CA GLN A 66 -5.62 11.64 3.07
C GLN A 66 -7.04 11.15 2.74
N ALA A 67 -7.87 11.94 2.06
CA ALA A 67 -9.23 11.54 1.70
C ALA A 67 -9.23 10.42 0.65
N ALA A 68 -8.23 10.39 -0.24
CA ALA A 68 -8.02 9.28 -1.16
C ALA A 68 -7.66 7.99 -0.43
N PHE A 69 -6.81 8.06 0.59
CA PHE A 69 -6.55 6.90 1.47
C PHE A 69 -7.81 6.46 2.23
N GLU A 70 -8.61 7.38 2.75
CA GLU A 70 -9.88 7.03 3.41
C GLU A 70 -10.84 6.32 2.45
N ARG A 71 -10.90 6.74 1.18
CA ARG A 71 -11.65 6.02 0.13
C ARG A 71 -11.08 4.63 -0.15
N HIS A 72 -9.76 4.47 -0.19
CA HIS A 72 -9.10 3.17 -0.37
C HIS A 72 -9.62 2.14 0.66
N LEU A 73 -9.74 2.54 1.93
CA LEU A 73 -10.22 1.67 3.03
C LEU A 73 -11.67 1.21 2.88
N GLU A 74 -12.43 1.79 1.94
CA GLU A 74 -13.82 1.44 1.64
C GLU A 74 -13.96 0.65 0.34
N THR A 75 -12.86 0.42 -0.40
CA THR A 75 -12.91 -0.24 -1.71
C THR A 75 -13.18 -1.75 -1.60
N PRO A 76 -13.80 -2.36 -2.63
CA PRO A 76 -14.06 -3.80 -2.63
C PRO A 76 -12.80 -4.67 -2.50
N HIS A 77 -11.68 -4.28 -3.13
CA HIS A 77 -10.42 -5.02 -3.06
C HIS A 77 -9.80 -4.94 -1.67
N PHE A 78 -9.74 -3.75 -1.06
CA PHE A 78 -9.25 -3.60 0.31
C PHE A 78 -10.10 -4.38 1.32
N LEU A 79 -11.43 -4.25 1.25
CA LEU A 79 -12.32 -4.93 2.19
C LEU A 79 -12.21 -6.46 2.09
N LYS A 80 -12.02 -6.98 0.86
CA LYS A 80 -11.74 -8.39 0.63
C LYS A 80 -10.39 -8.79 1.23
N TRP A 81 -9.33 -8.04 0.92
CA TRP A 81 -7.98 -8.28 1.43
C TRP A 81 -7.99 -8.30 2.96
N LYS A 82 -8.53 -7.27 3.61
CA LYS A 82 -8.61 -7.15 5.07
C LYS A 82 -9.29 -8.37 5.70
N ALA A 83 -10.42 -8.79 5.15
CA ALA A 83 -11.16 -9.94 5.66
C ALA A 83 -10.38 -11.26 5.52
N GLU A 84 -9.55 -11.40 4.49
CA GLU A 84 -8.69 -12.57 4.28
C GLU A 84 -7.48 -12.56 5.22
N VAL A 85 -6.79 -11.40 5.37
CA VAL A 85 -5.47 -11.36 6.01
C VAL A 85 -5.46 -11.06 7.50
N GLU A 86 -6.54 -10.52 8.08
CA GLU A 86 -6.54 -10.04 9.48
C GLU A 86 -6.14 -11.13 10.48
N SER A 87 -6.55 -12.38 10.23
CA SER A 87 -6.18 -13.53 11.06
C SER A 87 -4.75 -14.06 10.85
N MET A 88 -4.07 -13.62 9.79
CA MET A 88 -2.73 -14.07 9.42
C MET A 88 -1.62 -13.26 10.11
N PHE A 89 -1.97 -12.13 10.74
CA PHE A 89 -1.01 -11.26 11.39
C PHE A 89 -0.46 -11.88 12.68
N ALA A 90 0.86 -11.85 12.83
CA ALA A 90 1.54 -12.25 14.05
C ALA A 90 1.47 -11.15 15.14
N ASN A 91 1.30 -9.89 14.73
CA ASN A 91 1.07 -8.74 15.59
C ASN A 91 0.33 -7.63 14.83
N GLU A 92 -0.14 -6.62 15.56
CA GLU A 92 -0.84 -5.47 14.98
C GLU A 92 0.06 -4.74 13.96
N PRO A 93 -0.41 -4.50 12.72
CA PRO A 93 0.32 -3.73 11.73
C PRO A 93 0.73 -2.35 12.23
N VAL A 94 1.95 -1.93 11.90
CA VAL A 94 2.45 -0.58 12.19
C VAL A 94 2.27 0.29 10.95
N ILE A 95 1.45 1.33 11.05
CA ILE A 95 1.17 2.27 9.96
C ILE A 95 1.90 3.59 10.24
N LEU A 96 2.74 4.04 9.30
CA LEU A 96 3.48 5.29 9.39
C LEU A 96 3.01 6.28 8.31
N PRO A 97 2.18 7.28 8.64
CA PRO A 97 1.82 8.36 7.73
C PRO A 97 3.00 9.26 7.40
N MET A 98 3.10 9.67 6.14
CA MET A 98 4.21 10.44 5.61
C MET A 98 3.73 11.45 4.57
N ALA A 99 4.50 12.52 4.41
CA ALA A 99 4.38 13.44 3.29
C ALA A 99 5.49 13.16 2.27
N THR A 100 5.13 12.93 1.02
CA THR A 100 6.11 12.70 -0.05
C THR A 100 7.04 13.92 -0.22
N VAL A 101 8.35 13.68 -0.36
CA VAL A 101 9.33 14.78 -0.58
C VAL A 101 9.85 14.76 -2.01
N PHE A 102 10.05 13.56 -2.56
CA PHE A 102 10.47 13.30 -3.92
C PHE A 102 9.88 11.94 -4.33
N PRO A 103 9.49 11.73 -5.59
CA PRO A 103 9.36 12.71 -6.67
C PRO A 103 8.33 13.80 -6.36
N SER A 104 8.24 14.82 -7.23
CA SER A 104 7.13 15.77 -7.18
C SER A 104 5.79 15.08 -7.45
N ASP A 105 4.69 15.70 -7.05
CA ASP A 105 3.33 15.23 -7.36
C ASP A 105 3.15 14.95 -8.87
N SER A 106 3.64 15.84 -9.74
CA SER A 106 3.65 15.62 -11.19
C SER A 106 4.47 14.40 -11.61
N GLY A 107 5.55 14.10 -10.90
CA GLY A 107 6.38 12.92 -11.14
C GLY A 107 5.64 11.63 -10.78
N TRP A 108 4.89 11.62 -9.68
CA TRP A 108 4.00 10.52 -9.33
C TRP A 108 2.90 10.32 -10.37
N CYS A 109 2.20 11.39 -10.75
CA CYS A 109 1.17 11.32 -11.79
C CYS A 109 1.71 10.75 -13.10
N SER A 110 2.91 11.16 -13.52
CA SER A 110 3.54 10.67 -14.76
C SER A 110 3.93 9.19 -14.70
N GLN A 111 4.20 8.67 -13.50
CA GLN A 111 4.59 7.27 -13.28
C GLN A 111 3.39 6.32 -13.07
N LYS A 112 2.17 6.84 -12.90
CA LYS A 112 0.99 6.00 -12.63
C LYS A 112 0.70 5.05 -13.80
N ALA A 113 0.80 5.53 -15.03
CA ALA A 113 0.48 4.73 -16.22
C ALA A 113 1.34 3.46 -16.33
N SER A 114 2.61 3.51 -15.92
CA SER A 114 3.51 2.36 -15.95
C SER A 114 3.29 1.38 -14.80
N LEU A 115 2.37 1.68 -13.87
CA LEU A 115 2.04 0.71 -12.83
C LEU A 115 1.34 -0.50 -13.43
N LEU A 116 0.55 -0.34 -14.49
CA LEU A 116 -0.23 -1.41 -15.11
C LEU A 116 0.59 -2.49 -15.83
N ASP A 117 1.92 -2.41 -15.77
CA ASP A 117 2.87 -3.31 -16.42
C ASP A 117 3.43 -4.38 -15.43
N TRP A 118 2.58 -4.99 -14.59
CA TRP A 118 2.94 -6.07 -13.64
C TRP A 118 2.81 -7.48 -14.22
#